data_AF-W7EC49-F1
#
_entry.id   AF-W7EC49-F1
#
_cell.length_a   1.000
_cell.length_b   1.000
_cell.length_c   1.000
_cell.angle_alpha   90.00
_cell.angle_beta   90.00
_cell.angle_gamma   90.00
#
_symmetry.space_group_name_H-M   'P 1'
#
loop_
_entity.id
_entity.type
_entity.pdbx_description
1 polymer ?
#
loop_
_entity_poly.entity_id
_entity_poly.type
_entity_poly.pdbx_seq_one_letter_code
_entity_poly.pdbx_strand_id
1 'polypeptide(L)'
;MAHNSHISARDVIAEIKGQSLVLPDLWQYMPEEHWPVDLNPDIQRLRKHIRERFQWMIERIPSKRRGLRKVEAQDLGRFGAGWWPYADFERMETCTDLCAWLFIWDDEIDEAEGEFNSDYEHAQKCRDDIIHFVRELLDLPPYRKVNTSFRPILETSRDVWQRLRKDMTLHERHNLAKEIRIYLEMVGYEQGLRVDQSLPTLEEYWRLRMATSAVKITTAALLLV
;
A
#
# COMPACT_ATOMS: atom_id res chain seq x y z
N MET A 1 36.69 6.71 1.24
CA MET A 1 35.57 7.62 1.53
C MET A 1 35.13 7.31 2.95
N ALA A 2 35.20 8.29 3.85
CA ALA A 2 35.03 8.06 5.28
C ALA A 2 33.63 7.50 5.58
N HIS A 3 33.60 6.42 6.35
CA HIS A 3 32.38 5.87 6.93
C HIS A 3 31.80 6.98 7.84
N ASN A 4 30.75 7.65 7.39
CA ASN A 4 30.02 8.59 8.24
C ASN A 4 29.49 7.79 9.43
N SER A 5 29.86 8.22 10.63
CA SER A 5 29.29 7.77 11.89
C SER A 5 27.77 7.72 11.77
N HIS A 6 27.15 6.59 12.16
CA HIS A 6 25.70 6.45 12.20
C HIS A 6 25.10 7.58 13.04
N ILE A 7 24.54 8.60 12.37
CA ILE A 7 23.76 9.65 13.02
C ILE A 7 22.46 8.98 13.47
N SER A 8 22.12 9.08 14.76
CA SER A 8 20.88 8.50 15.26
C SER A 8 19.68 9.35 14.85
N ALA A 9 18.48 8.76 14.78
CA ALA A 9 17.24 9.51 14.55
C ALA A 9 17.07 10.66 15.55
N ARG A 10 17.50 10.44 16.81
CA ARG A 10 17.45 11.44 17.88
C ARG A 10 18.35 12.65 17.58
N ASP A 11 19.53 12.42 17.03
CA ASP A 11 20.48 13.49 16.71
C ASP A 11 19.95 14.34 15.55
N VAL A 12 19.43 13.71 14.49
CA VAL A 12 18.78 14.41 13.37
C VAL A 12 17.60 15.25 13.87
N ILE A 13 16.72 14.68 14.71
CA ILE A 13 15.58 15.40 15.28
C ILE A 13 16.05 16.60 16.10
N ALA A 14 17.09 16.44 16.93
CA ALA A 14 17.63 17.53 17.73
C ALA A 14 18.21 18.66 16.86
N GLU A 15 18.83 18.32 15.73
CA GLU A 15 19.37 19.28 14.77
C GLU A 15 18.27 20.09 14.07
N ILE A 16 17.22 19.42 13.56
CA ILE A 16 16.17 20.09 12.76
C ILE A 16 15.10 20.79 13.61
N LYS A 17 14.99 20.44 14.91
CA LYS A 17 13.95 20.97 15.78
C LYS A 17 14.09 22.48 15.95
N GLY A 18 13.02 23.21 15.59
CA GLY A 18 12.98 24.68 15.66
C GLY A 18 13.50 25.38 14.42
N GLN A 19 14.02 24.64 13.43
CA GLN A 19 14.33 25.21 12.11
C GLN A 19 13.05 25.39 11.29
N SER A 20 13.06 26.39 10.41
CA SER A 20 11.98 26.63 9.44
C SER A 20 12.42 26.16 8.05
N LEU A 21 11.60 25.31 7.44
CA LEU A 21 11.76 24.89 6.04
C LEU A 21 10.70 25.60 5.19
N VAL A 22 11.14 26.38 4.20
CA VAL A 22 10.26 26.93 3.18
C VAL A 22 10.27 25.96 2.01
N LEU A 23 9.17 25.23 1.82
CA LEU A 23 9.01 24.39 0.64
C LEU A 23 8.79 25.31 -0.57
N PRO A 24 9.57 25.14 -1.66
CA PRO A 24 9.29 25.85 -2.90
C PRO A 24 7.92 25.42 -3.44
N ASP A 25 7.28 26.27 -4.24
CA ASP A 25 6.09 25.86 -4.98
C ASP A 25 6.45 24.69 -5.90
N LEU A 26 6.00 23.48 -5.57
CA LEU A 26 6.35 22.30 -6.34
C LEU A 26 5.64 22.24 -7.69
N TRP A 27 4.53 22.98 -7.86
CA TRP A 27 3.75 23.00 -9.10
C TRP A 27 4.51 23.63 -10.27
N GLN A 28 5.48 24.50 -9.98
CA GLN A 28 6.36 25.06 -11.01
C GLN A 28 7.17 23.99 -11.77
N TYR A 29 7.38 22.81 -11.16
CA TYR A 29 8.09 21.68 -11.77
C TYR A 29 7.16 20.70 -12.49
N MET A 30 5.84 20.88 -12.37
CA MET A 30 4.81 20.02 -12.96
C MET A 30 3.79 20.89 -13.72
N PRO A 31 4.21 21.59 -14.79
CA PRO A 31 3.31 22.45 -15.55
C PRO A 31 2.19 21.61 -16.19
N GLU A 32 0.97 22.14 -16.19
CA GLU A 32 -0.24 21.46 -16.69
C GLU A 32 -0.08 20.95 -18.14
N GLU A 33 0.68 21.67 -18.97
CA GLU A 33 1.01 21.30 -20.35
C GLU A 33 1.78 19.96 -20.46
N HIS A 34 2.53 19.58 -19.42
CA HIS A 34 3.33 18.34 -19.37
C HIS A 34 2.77 17.32 -18.36
N TRP A 35 1.98 17.78 -17.41
CA TRP A 35 1.36 16.99 -16.35
C TRP A 35 -0.13 17.37 -16.23
N PRO A 36 -0.98 16.95 -17.18
CA PRO A 36 -2.40 17.28 -17.15
C PRO A 36 -3.03 16.70 -15.89
N VAL A 37 -3.78 17.54 -15.18
CA VAL A 37 -4.54 17.14 -14.00
C VAL A 37 -5.99 16.92 -14.41
N ASP A 38 -6.44 15.68 -14.38
CA ASP A 38 -7.82 15.31 -14.71
C ASP A 38 -8.42 14.41 -13.62
N LEU A 39 -9.74 14.24 -13.65
CA LEU A 39 -10.49 13.36 -12.77
C LEU A 39 -11.39 12.46 -13.59
N ASN A 40 -11.42 11.18 -13.26
CA ASN A 40 -12.33 10.24 -13.89
C ASN A 40 -13.79 10.71 -13.76
N PRO A 41 -14.58 10.76 -14.84
CA PRO A 41 -15.97 11.24 -14.80
C PRO A 41 -16.87 10.42 -13.86
N ASP A 42 -16.51 9.16 -13.59
CA ASP A 42 -17.25 8.26 -12.71
C ASP A 42 -16.89 8.41 -11.21
N ILE A 43 -16.20 9.49 -10.80
CA ILE A 43 -15.80 9.73 -9.40
C ILE A 43 -16.94 9.55 -8.39
N GLN A 44 -18.17 9.96 -8.71
CA GLN A 44 -19.31 9.81 -7.80
C GLN A 44 -19.74 8.35 -7.64
N ARG A 45 -19.68 7.57 -8.73
CA ARG A 45 -19.91 6.13 -8.71
C ARG A 45 -18.84 5.44 -7.86
N LEU A 46 -17.58 5.84 -7.99
CA LEU A 46 -16.47 5.29 -7.22
C LEU A 46 -16.57 5.63 -5.72
N ARG A 47 -16.88 6.89 -5.36
CA ARG A 47 -17.09 7.29 -3.96
C ARG A 47 -18.21 6.50 -3.29
N LYS A 48 -19.30 6.22 -4.02
CA LYS A 48 -20.39 5.39 -3.53
C LYS A 48 -19.90 3.96 -3.27
N HIS A 49 -19.20 3.36 -4.23
CA HIS A 49 -18.61 2.02 -4.09
C HIS A 49 -17.69 1.92 -2.86
N ILE A 50 -16.75 2.85 -2.71
CA ILE A 50 -15.82 2.86 -1.57
C ILE A 50 -16.57 2.96 -0.24
N ARG A 51 -17.57 3.83 -0.13
CA ARG A 51 -18.38 3.94 1.09
C ARG A 51 -19.07 2.61 1.42
N GLU A 52 -19.68 1.97 0.42
CA GLU A 52 -20.35 0.67 0.59
C GLU A 52 -19.35 -0.44 0.99
N ARG A 53 -18.16 -0.45 0.39
CA ARG A 53 -17.07 -1.38 0.73
C ARG A 53 -16.62 -1.20 2.17
N PHE A 54 -16.37 0.03 2.62
CA PHE A 54 -15.94 0.28 4.00
C PHE A 54 -17.04 -0.04 5.01
N GLN A 55 -18.31 0.24 4.70
CA GLN A 55 -19.43 -0.20 5.53
C GLN A 55 -19.46 -1.73 5.68
N TRP A 56 -19.34 -2.46 4.57
CA TRP A 56 -19.26 -3.93 4.58
C TRP A 56 -18.07 -4.46 5.38
N MET A 57 -16.89 -3.85 5.28
CA MET A 57 -15.71 -4.23 6.07
C MET A 57 -15.93 -3.98 7.57
N ILE A 58 -16.50 -2.82 7.94
CA ILE A 58 -16.76 -2.45 9.34
C ILE A 58 -17.74 -3.43 10.01
N GLU A 59 -18.78 -3.85 9.29
CA GLU A 59 -19.76 -4.81 9.80
C GLU A 59 -19.15 -6.19 10.07
N ARG A 60 -18.19 -6.61 9.24
CA ARG A 60 -17.54 -7.93 9.33
C ARG A 60 -16.34 -7.95 10.26
N ILE A 61 -15.76 -6.78 10.51
CA ILE A 61 -14.56 -6.62 11.34
C ILE A 61 -14.78 -5.52 12.39
N PRO A 62 -15.70 -5.71 13.35
CA PRO A 62 -16.01 -4.66 14.32
C PRO A 62 -14.79 -4.19 15.13
N SER A 63 -13.81 -5.08 15.35
CA SER A 63 -12.56 -4.77 16.06
C SER A 63 -11.69 -3.72 15.34
N LYS A 64 -11.79 -3.60 14.01
CA LYS A 64 -11.01 -2.64 13.21
C LYS A 64 -11.82 -1.39 12.81
N ARG A 65 -13.01 -1.20 13.37
CA ARG A 65 -13.93 -0.10 13.01
C ARG A 65 -13.28 1.28 13.03
N ARG A 66 -12.45 1.58 14.03
CA ARG A 66 -11.78 2.88 14.16
C ARG A 66 -10.80 3.13 13.01
N GLY A 67 -9.89 2.19 12.75
CA GLY A 67 -8.93 2.28 11.63
C GLY A 67 -9.65 2.36 10.28
N LEU A 68 -10.66 1.51 10.06
CA LEU A 68 -11.44 1.53 8.82
C LEU A 68 -12.17 2.88 8.59
N ARG A 69 -12.72 3.51 9.65
CA ARG A 69 -13.32 4.86 9.55
C ARG A 69 -12.28 5.94 9.23
N LYS A 70 -11.05 5.81 9.75
CA LYS A 70 -9.95 6.73 9.48
C LYS A 70 -9.56 6.68 8.00
N VAL A 71 -9.40 5.48 7.44
CA VAL A 71 -9.10 5.29 6.01
C VAL A 71 -10.27 5.75 5.13
N GLU A 72 -11.52 5.43 5.50
CA GLU A 72 -12.72 5.91 4.77
C GLU A 72 -12.76 7.44 4.65
N ALA A 73 -12.31 8.17 5.68
CA ALA A 73 -12.28 9.63 5.71
C ALA A 73 -11.27 10.27 4.74
N GLN A 74 -10.36 9.50 4.15
CA GLN A 74 -9.34 10.01 3.21
C GLN A 74 -9.88 10.24 1.77
N ASP A 75 -11.18 10.01 1.52
CA ASP A 75 -11.82 10.14 0.20
C ASP A 75 -11.08 9.34 -0.89
N LEU A 76 -10.95 8.03 -0.67
CA LEU A 76 -10.29 7.12 -1.63
C LEU A 76 -10.96 7.12 -3.01
N GLY A 77 -12.23 7.52 -3.11
CA GLY A 77 -12.88 7.71 -4.41
C GLY A 77 -12.29 8.87 -5.20
N ARG A 78 -11.92 9.98 -4.55
CA ARG A 78 -11.17 11.05 -5.21
C ARG A 78 -9.73 10.63 -5.54
N PHE A 79 -9.08 9.90 -4.63
CA PHE A 79 -7.74 9.34 -4.88
C PHE A 79 -7.74 8.49 -6.17
N GLY A 80 -8.61 7.48 -6.25
CA GLY A 80 -8.67 6.59 -7.41
C GLY A 80 -9.02 7.31 -8.71
N ALA A 81 -10.00 8.22 -8.67
CA ALA A 81 -10.39 9.00 -9.84
C ALA A 81 -9.31 9.96 -10.34
N GLY A 82 -8.47 10.49 -9.46
CA GLY A 82 -7.33 11.34 -9.85
C GLY A 82 -6.08 10.56 -10.24
N TRP A 83 -5.91 9.33 -9.75
CA TRP A 83 -4.78 8.48 -10.12
C TRP A 83 -5.01 7.79 -11.48
N TRP A 84 -6.27 7.48 -11.80
CA TRP A 84 -6.66 6.82 -13.06
C TRP A 84 -7.78 7.57 -13.79
N PRO A 85 -7.53 8.82 -14.21
CA PRO A 85 -8.56 9.66 -14.81
C PRO A 85 -9.15 9.10 -16.11
N TYR A 86 -8.39 8.27 -16.83
CA TYR A 86 -8.77 7.75 -18.15
C TYR A 86 -9.07 6.24 -18.16
N ALA A 87 -9.03 5.57 -17.00
CA ALA A 87 -9.35 4.15 -16.93
C ALA A 87 -10.86 3.91 -17.05
N ASP A 88 -11.24 2.73 -17.56
CA ASP A 88 -12.61 2.25 -17.38
C ASP A 88 -12.94 2.08 -15.88
N PHE A 89 -14.23 2.09 -15.58
CA PHE A 89 -14.68 2.08 -14.20
C PHE A 89 -14.22 0.83 -13.46
N GLU A 90 -14.33 -0.35 -14.09
CA GLU A 90 -14.02 -1.64 -13.48
C GLU A 90 -12.54 -1.75 -13.07
N ARG A 91 -11.61 -1.26 -13.91
CA ARG A 91 -10.18 -1.21 -13.59
C ARG A 91 -9.88 -0.19 -12.50
N MET A 92 -10.44 1.01 -12.62
CA MET A 92 -10.27 2.06 -11.61
C MET A 92 -10.79 1.59 -10.24
N GLU A 93 -11.97 0.97 -10.19
CA GLU A 93 -12.58 0.41 -8.99
C GLU A 93 -11.69 -0.66 -8.36
N THR A 94 -11.22 -1.63 -9.16
CA THR A 94 -10.36 -2.72 -8.69
C THR A 94 -9.03 -2.19 -8.14
N CYS A 95 -8.40 -1.23 -8.82
CA CYS A 95 -7.14 -0.64 -8.37
C CYS A 95 -7.34 0.24 -7.12
N THR A 96 -8.49 0.92 -7.00
CA THR A 96 -8.82 1.71 -5.80
C THR A 96 -9.02 0.80 -4.59
N ASP A 97 -9.71 -0.33 -4.76
CA ASP A 97 -9.88 -1.33 -3.71
C ASP A 97 -8.54 -1.98 -3.30
N LEU A 98 -7.63 -2.20 -4.26
CA LEU A 98 -6.27 -2.64 -3.98
C LEU A 98 -5.50 -1.61 -3.16
N CYS A 99 -5.61 -0.33 -3.49
CA CYS A 99 -4.98 0.75 -2.71
C CYS A 99 -5.58 0.86 -1.31
N ALA A 100 -6.91 0.72 -1.17
CA ALA A 100 -7.55 0.67 0.13
C ALA A 100 -6.97 -0.46 1.00
N TRP A 101 -6.73 -1.64 0.41
CA TRP A 101 -6.07 -2.74 1.12
C TRP A 101 -4.61 -2.42 1.49
N LEU A 102 -3.85 -1.80 0.58
CA LEU A 102 -2.47 -1.38 0.86
C LEU A 102 -2.41 -0.38 2.01
N PHE A 103 -3.29 0.63 2.05
CA PHE A 103 -3.35 1.58 3.17
C PHE A 103 -3.72 0.91 4.49
N ILE A 104 -4.69 -0.01 4.48
CA ILE A 104 -5.05 -0.77 5.69
C ILE A 104 -3.85 -1.60 6.18
N TRP A 105 -3.13 -2.27 5.28
CA TRP A 105 -1.95 -3.03 5.65
C TRP A 105 -0.82 -2.14 6.19
N ASP A 106 -0.57 -1.00 5.55
CA ASP A 106 0.42 -0.02 6.00
C ASP A 106 0.10 0.45 7.44
N ASP A 107 -1.14 0.83 7.71
CA ASP A 107 -1.59 1.27 9.04
C ASP A 107 -1.42 0.17 10.11
N GLU A 108 -1.60 -1.12 9.77
CA GLU A 108 -1.38 -2.23 10.72
C GLU A 108 0.10 -2.39 11.13
N ILE A 109 1.03 -1.97 10.28
CA ILE A 109 2.48 -2.03 10.51
C ILE A 109 3.01 -0.71 11.12
N ASP A 110 2.41 0.43 10.77
CA ASP A 110 3.00 1.75 11.05
C ASP A 110 2.32 2.49 12.20
N GLU A 111 1.02 2.28 12.44
CA GLU A 111 0.32 2.97 13.53
C GLU A 111 0.62 2.35 14.89
N ALA A 112 0.72 3.19 15.92
CA ALA A 112 0.90 2.71 17.28
C ALA A 112 -0.26 1.81 17.78
N GLU A 113 -1.47 1.97 17.22
CA GLU A 113 -2.63 1.10 17.47
C GLU A 113 -2.69 -0.11 16.51
N GLY A 114 -1.77 -0.21 15.55
CA GLY A 114 -1.68 -1.29 14.57
C GLY A 114 -1.27 -2.61 15.23
N GLU A 115 -1.86 -3.72 14.76
CA GLU A 115 -1.67 -5.04 15.38
C GLU A 115 -0.21 -5.52 15.35
N PHE A 116 0.55 -5.06 14.35
CA PHE A 116 1.87 -5.57 14.06
C PHE A 116 3.00 -4.58 14.37
N ASN A 117 2.67 -3.36 14.77
CA ASN A 117 3.63 -2.26 14.87
C ASN A 117 4.90 -2.62 15.66
N SER A 118 4.73 -3.22 16.84
CA SER A 118 5.83 -3.62 17.74
C SER A 118 6.16 -5.12 17.73
N ASP A 119 5.43 -5.95 16.98
CA ASP A 119 5.62 -7.41 16.96
C ASP A 119 6.11 -7.87 15.58
N TYR A 120 7.43 -7.75 15.38
CA TYR A 120 8.08 -8.11 14.12
C TYR A 120 7.85 -9.57 13.71
N GLU A 121 7.90 -10.51 14.66
CA GLU A 121 7.75 -11.93 14.36
C GLU A 121 6.33 -12.26 13.90
N HIS A 122 5.32 -11.69 14.56
CA HIS A 122 3.94 -11.84 14.14
C HIS A 122 3.73 -11.20 12.77
N ALA A 123 4.24 -9.98 12.57
CA ALA A 123 4.17 -9.26 11.30
C ALA A 123 4.78 -10.09 10.17
N GLN A 124 5.92 -10.74 10.40
CA GLN A 124 6.58 -11.58 9.40
C GLN A 124 5.75 -12.81 9.02
N LYS A 125 5.13 -13.48 10.00
CA LYS A 125 4.20 -14.59 9.71
C LYS A 125 3.01 -14.12 8.88
N CYS A 126 2.49 -12.92 9.16
CA CYS A 126 1.40 -12.33 8.39
C CYS A 126 1.84 -12.00 6.95
N ARG A 127 3.03 -11.41 6.75
CA ARG A 127 3.61 -11.19 5.42
C ARG A 127 3.75 -12.48 4.61
N ASP A 128 4.27 -13.53 5.22
CA ASP A 128 4.41 -14.84 4.59
C ASP A 128 3.03 -15.43 4.22
N ASP A 129 2.04 -15.30 5.10
CA ASP A 129 0.65 -15.68 4.82
C ASP A 129 0.08 -14.87 3.64
N ILE A 130 0.29 -13.54 3.57
CA ILE A 130 -0.14 -12.70 2.44
C ILE A 130 0.49 -13.19 1.12
N ILE A 131 1.79 -13.49 1.10
CA ILE A 131 2.48 -13.98 -0.10
C ILE A 131 1.82 -15.25 -0.62
N HIS A 132 1.53 -16.22 0.25
CA HIS A 132 0.89 -17.46 -0.17
C HIS A 132 -0.57 -17.26 -0.58
N PHE A 133 -1.31 -16.41 0.13
CA PHE A 133 -2.69 -16.06 -0.19
C PHE A 133 -2.82 -15.39 -1.56
N VAL A 134 -1.97 -14.40 -1.86
CA VAL A 134 -1.95 -13.72 -3.16
C VAL A 134 -1.57 -14.70 -4.28
N ARG A 135 -0.55 -15.55 -4.06
CA ARG A 135 -0.16 -16.58 -5.05
C ARG A 135 -1.28 -17.59 -5.30
N GLU A 136 -2.02 -17.97 -4.29
CA GLU A 136 -3.21 -18.82 -4.44
C GLU A 136 -4.26 -18.14 -5.32
N LEU A 137 -4.61 -16.89 -5.01
CA LEU A 137 -5.65 -16.16 -5.73
C LEU A 137 -5.26 -15.81 -7.16
N LEU A 138 -3.96 -15.64 -7.44
CA LEU A 138 -3.40 -15.45 -8.76
C LEU A 138 -3.08 -16.78 -9.49
N ASP A 139 -3.31 -17.94 -8.86
CA ASP A 139 -3.08 -19.27 -9.46
C ASP A 139 -1.62 -19.53 -9.87
N LEU A 140 -0.70 -19.20 -8.97
CA LEU A 140 0.75 -19.28 -9.19
C LEU A 140 1.40 -20.29 -8.22
N PRO A 141 1.40 -21.60 -8.53
CA PRO A 141 2.08 -22.58 -7.69
C PRO A 141 3.61 -22.36 -7.67
N PRO A 142 4.32 -22.80 -6.61
CA PRO A 142 3.77 -23.36 -5.38
C PRO A 142 3.21 -22.30 -4.42
N TYR A 143 2.18 -22.68 -3.66
CA TYR A 143 1.65 -21.94 -2.51
C TYR A 143 1.08 -22.91 -1.46
N ARG A 144 1.07 -22.52 -0.18
CA ARG A 144 0.32 -23.24 0.86
C ARG A 144 -1.04 -22.59 1.05
N LYS A 145 -2.05 -23.38 1.40
CA LYS A 145 -3.36 -22.83 1.79
C LYS A 145 -3.22 -22.09 3.12
N VAL A 146 -3.66 -20.83 3.13
CA VAL A 146 -3.63 -19.98 4.33
C VAL A 146 -5.00 -20.02 4.98
N ASN A 147 -5.05 -20.27 6.28
CA ASN A 147 -6.30 -20.16 7.04
C ASN A 147 -6.57 -18.68 7.32
N THR A 148 -7.56 -18.15 6.63
CA THR A 148 -7.93 -16.73 6.66
C THR A 148 -9.09 -16.43 7.61
N SER A 149 -9.68 -17.46 8.25
CA SER A 149 -10.85 -17.33 9.14
C SER A 149 -10.68 -16.33 10.28
N PHE A 150 -9.43 -16.01 10.64
CA PHE A 150 -9.06 -15.07 11.70
C PHE A 150 -8.18 -13.93 11.20
N ARG A 151 -8.09 -13.72 9.88
CA ARG A 151 -7.28 -12.64 9.28
C ARG A 151 -8.17 -11.74 8.42
N PRO A 152 -8.85 -10.77 9.07
CA PRO A 152 -9.79 -9.90 8.39
C PRO A 152 -9.22 -9.19 7.17
N ILE A 153 -7.96 -8.76 7.25
CA ILE A 153 -7.24 -8.09 6.16
C ILE A 153 -7.04 -8.95 4.91
N LEU A 154 -6.97 -10.28 5.06
CA LEU A 154 -6.89 -11.19 3.91
C LEU A 154 -8.27 -11.37 3.29
N GLU A 155 -9.28 -11.67 4.11
CA GLU A 155 -10.64 -11.92 3.62
C GLU A 155 -11.26 -10.71 2.92
N THR A 156 -11.02 -9.50 3.41
CA THR A 156 -11.55 -8.29 2.77
C THR A 156 -10.85 -7.89 1.49
N SER A 157 -9.80 -8.60 1.06
CA SER A 157 -9.13 -8.36 -0.23
C SER A 157 -9.31 -9.49 -1.24
N ARG A 158 -9.93 -10.61 -0.85
CA ARG A 158 -10.06 -11.81 -1.69
C ARG A 158 -10.67 -11.50 -3.06
N ASP A 159 -11.74 -10.72 -3.07
CA ASP A 159 -12.47 -10.32 -4.28
C ASP A 159 -11.61 -9.47 -5.23
N VAL A 160 -10.71 -8.64 -4.67
CA VAL A 160 -9.79 -7.78 -5.44
C VAL A 160 -8.83 -8.63 -6.25
N TRP A 161 -8.15 -9.59 -5.61
CA TRP A 161 -7.20 -10.47 -6.29
C TRP A 161 -7.88 -11.35 -7.34
N GLN A 162 -9.11 -11.79 -7.07
CA GLN A 162 -9.89 -12.57 -8.03
C GLN A 162 -10.31 -11.75 -9.26
N ARG A 163 -10.71 -10.48 -9.06
CA ARG A 163 -10.97 -9.54 -10.16
C ARG A 163 -9.71 -9.31 -10.99
N LEU A 164 -8.58 -9.02 -10.36
CA LEU A 164 -7.30 -8.84 -11.05
C LEU A 164 -6.90 -10.06 -11.89
N ARG A 165 -6.98 -11.27 -11.33
CA ARG A 165 -6.63 -12.51 -12.03
C ARG A 165 -7.43 -12.70 -13.32
N LYS A 166 -8.72 -12.33 -13.33
CA LYS A 166 -9.64 -12.62 -14.43
C LYS A 166 -9.14 -12.10 -15.77
N ASP A 167 -8.54 -10.91 -15.75
CA ASP A 167 -8.15 -10.20 -16.96
C ASP A 167 -6.63 -10.27 -17.24
N MET A 168 -5.85 -10.84 -16.30
CA MET A 168 -4.40 -11.00 -16.44
C MET A 168 -3.99 -12.32 -17.12
N THR A 169 -3.03 -12.23 -18.02
CA THR A 169 -2.17 -13.32 -18.49
C THR A 169 -1.31 -13.90 -17.37
N LEU A 170 -0.70 -15.06 -17.62
CA LEU A 170 0.23 -15.68 -16.67
C LEU A 170 1.45 -14.78 -16.37
N HIS A 171 1.94 -14.03 -17.36
CA HIS A 171 3.09 -13.15 -17.18
C HIS A 171 2.78 -11.99 -16.23
N GLU A 172 1.64 -11.32 -16.42
CA GLU A 172 1.22 -10.21 -15.57
C GLU A 172 0.94 -10.67 -14.14
N ARG A 173 0.33 -11.85 -13.96
CA ARG A 173 0.15 -12.45 -12.64
C ARG A 173 1.48 -12.66 -11.93
N HIS A 174 2.50 -13.18 -12.63
CA HIS A 174 3.84 -13.33 -12.09
C HIS A 174 4.48 -11.99 -11.72
N ASN A 175 4.32 -10.97 -12.55
CA ASN A 175 4.82 -9.62 -12.29
C ASN A 175 4.15 -9.02 -11.04
N LEU A 176 2.83 -9.06 -10.94
CA LEU A 176 2.09 -8.58 -9.76
C LEU A 176 2.53 -9.32 -8.50
N ALA A 177 2.60 -10.65 -8.53
CA ALA A 177 3.03 -11.44 -7.38
C ALA A 177 4.48 -11.15 -6.96
N LYS A 178 5.36 -10.84 -7.92
CA LYS A 178 6.73 -10.42 -7.65
C LYS A 178 6.76 -9.05 -6.96
N GLU A 179 6.03 -8.06 -7.48
CA GLU A 179 6.03 -6.70 -6.89
C GLU A 179 5.38 -6.69 -5.50
N ILE A 180 4.33 -7.49 -5.26
CA ILE A 180 3.76 -7.69 -3.92
C ILE A 180 4.78 -8.30 -2.96
N ARG A 181 5.52 -9.33 -3.39
CA ARG A 181 6.56 -9.93 -2.53
C ARG A 181 7.65 -8.91 -2.19
N ILE A 182 8.16 -8.17 -3.17
CA ILE A 182 9.18 -7.13 -2.95
C ILE A 182 8.67 -6.08 -1.97
N TYR A 183 7.43 -5.61 -2.14
CA TYR A 183 6.81 -4.66 -1.21
C TYR A 183 6.78 -5.21 0.22
N LEU A 184 6.27 -6.42 0.44
CA LEU A 184 6.16 -7.01 1.78
C LEU A 184 7.54 -7.25 2.42
N GLU A 185 8.53 -7.72 1.65
CA GLU A 185 9.91 -7.89 2.11
C GLU A 185 10.52 -6.55 2.57
N MET A 186 10.30 -5.47 1.80
CA MET A 186 10.84 -4.16 2.11
C MET A 186 10.09 -3.45 3.25
N VAL A 187 8.78 -3.65 3.39
CA VAL A 187 8.02 -3.23 4.59
C VAL A 187 8.56 -3.96 5.83
N GLY A 188 8.89 -5.25 5.72
CA GLY A 188 9.55 -5.99 6.80
C GLY A 188 10.89 -5.37 7.19
N TYR A 189 11.75 -5.09 6.20
CA TYR A 189 13.03 -4.43 6.46
C TYR A 189 12.85 -3.03 7.10
N GLU A 190 11.91 -2.22 6.60
CA GLU A 190 11.58 -0.90 7.17
C GLU A 190 11.10 -1.00 8.63
N GLN A 191 10.24 -1.98 8.93
CA GLN A 191 9.80 -2.27 10.29
C GLN A 191 10.99 -2.64 11.19
N GLY A 192 11.91 -3.48 10.71
CA GLY A 192 13.12 -3.86 11.43
C GLY A 192 13.97 -2.64 11.81
N LEU A 193 14.20 -1.74 10.85
CA LEU A 193 14.93 -0.49 11.11
C LEU A 193 14.27 0.35 12.22
N ARG A 194 12.93 0.44 12.22
CA ARG A 194 12.17 1.17 13.25
C ARG A 194 12.28 0.51 14.62
N VAL A 195 12.15 -0.82 14.70
CA VAL A 195 12.30 -1.58 15.95
C VAL A 195 13.71 -1.39 16.53
N ASP A 196 14.73 -1.41 15.66
CA ASP A 196 16.13 -1.20 16.03
C ASP A 196 16.50 0.28 16.26
N GLN A 197 15.54 1.21 16.07
CA GLN A 197 15.74 2.67 16.15
C GLN A 197 16.89 3.18 15.27
N SER A 198 17.08 2.53 14.12
CA SER A 198 18.13 2.84 13.15
C SER A 198 17.58 3.64 11.97
N LEU A 199 18.45 4.46 11.36
CA LEU A 199 18.14 5.16 10.12
C LEU A 199 18.75 4.40 8.94
N PRO A 200 18.04 4.27 7.81
CA PRO A 200 18.63 3.77 6.59
C PRO A 200 19.67 4.77 6.07
N THR A 201 20.67 4.27 5.35
CA THR A 201 21.49 5.11 4.46
C THR A 201 20.62 5.72 3.36
N LEU A 202 21.10 6.77 2.68
CA LEU A 202 20.37 7.38 1.56
C LEU A 202 20.06 6.37 0.45
N GLU A 203 21.00 5.46 0.15
CA GLU A 203 20.80 4.43 -0.86
C GLU A 203 19.74 3.40 -0.44
N GLU A 204 19.78 2.95 0.82
CA GLU A 204 18.75 2.07 1.38
C GLU A 204 17.39 2.75 1.38
N TYR A 205 17.32 4.03 1.76
CA TYR A 205 16.09 4.81 1.73
C TYR A 205 15.47 4.87 0.33
N TRP A 206 16.27 5.13 -0.71
CA TRP A 206 15.77 5.12 -2.09
C TRP A 206 15.22 3.75 -2.50
N ARG A 207 15.94 2.67 -2.18
CA ARG A 207 15.47 1.31 -2.47
C ARG A 207 14.19 0.98 -1.71
N LEU A 208 14.11 1.36 -0.44
CA LEU A 208 12.91 1.23 0.40
C LEU A 208 11.73 1.93 -0.24
N ARG A 209 11.81 3.25 -0.47
CA ARG A 209 10.70 4.03 -1.01
C ARG A 209 10.26 3.57 -2.39
N MET A 210 11.18 3.11 -3.25
CA MET A 210 10.83 2.55 -4.56
C MET A 210 10.03 1.24 -4.48
N ALA A 211 10.11 0.52 -3.36
CA ALA A 211 9.29 -0.66 -3.09
C ALA A 211 8.04 -0.31 -2.27
N THR A 212 8.21 0.37 -1.13
CA THR A 212 7.15 0.63 -0.14
C THR A 212 6.16 1.72 -0.55
N SER A 213 6.44 2.52 -1.58
CA SER A 213 5.44 3.41 -2.20
C SER A 213 4.34 2.67 -2.97
N ALA A 214 4.48 1.36 -3.20
CA ALA A 214 3.54 0.51 -3.91
C ALA A 214 3.16 0.94 -5.35
N VAL A 215 3.84 1.94 -5.93
CA VAL A 215 3.58 2.40 -7.31
C VAL A 215 3.74 1.28 -8.33
N LYS A 216 4.69 0.37 -8.13
CA LYS A 216 4.88 -0.79 -9.03
C LYS A 216 3.74 -1.81 -8.92
N ILE A 217 3.16 -1.99 -7.74
CA ILE A 217 2.00 -2.87 -7.53
C ILE A 217 0.80 -2.30 -8.29
N THR A 218 0.50 -1.02 -8.08
CA THR A 218 -0.64 -0.36 -8.71
C THR A 218 -0.48 -0.26 -10.23
N THR A 219 0.74 -0.05 -10.70
CA THR A 219 1.06 -0.10 -12.13
C THR A 219 0.87 -1.51 -12.70
N ALA A 220 1.34 -2.56 -12.01
CA ALA A 220 1.15 -3.94 -12.45
C ALA A 220 -0.32 -4.39 -12.41
N ALA A 221 -1.14 -3.79 -11.52
CA ALA A 221 -2.56 -4.05 -11.43
C ALA A 221 -3.38 -3.35 -12.53
N LEU A 222 -2.96 -2.15 -12.94
CA LEU A 222 -3.64 -1.35 -13.95
C LEU A 222 -3.24 -1.72 -15.38
N LEU A 223 -1.94 -1.93 -15.60
CA LEU A 223 -1.39 -2.28 -16.90
C LEU A 223 -1.65 -3.76 -17.14
N LEU A 224 -2.85 -4.05 -17.66
CA LEU A 224 -3.08 -5.27 -18.38
C LEU A 224 -2.27 -5.19 -19.69
N VAL A 225 -1.01 -5.66 -19.69
CA VAL A 225 -0.08 -5.71 -20.83
C VAL A 225 -0.09 -7.11 -21.47
#